data_AF-A0A9C6WNX5-F1
#
_entry.id   AF-A0A9C6WNX5-F1
#
_cell.length_a   1.000
_cell.length_b   1.000
_cell.length_c   1.000
_cell.angle_alpha   90.00
_cell.angle_beta   90.00
_cell.angle_gamma   90.00
#
_symmetry.space_group_name_H-M   'P 1'
#
loop_
_entity.id
_entity.type
_entity.pdbx_description
1 polymer ?
#
loop_
_entity_poly.entity_id
_entity_poly.type
_entity_poly.pdbx_seq_one_letter_code
_entity_poly.pdbx_strand_id
1 'polypeptide(L)'
;MLKMEMSTKLDKNSNLKKVTKRKKAYASRIEEVAAMRIKFPTKVPTIVKRFHKEASLPLLEKVKFLVPEETTMSQFVAIIRKRMNLRPNQAIYLLVNNRSMMNLSMTIAEVYNEHKDEDGMLHVTYASQEVFGSSDDSRPVMWRTNYDSVADN
;
A
#
# COMPACT_ATOMS: atom_id res chain seq x y z
N MET A 1 29.79 -21.98 -50.90
CA MET A 1 29.02 -22.84 -49.98
C MET A 1 29.68 -22.65 -48.61
N LEU A 2 29.10 -22.12 -47.53
CA LEU A 2 27.72 -22.04 -47.07
C LEU A 2 27.41 -20.66 -46.44
N LYS A 3 26.15 -20.23 -46.51
CA LYS A 3 25.58 -19.11 -45.74
C LYS A 3 25.39 -19.54 -44.28
N MET A 4 25.80 -18.70 -43.34
CA MET A 4 25.58 -18.87 -41.90
C MET A 4 24.71 -17.72 -41.42
N GLU A 5 23.40 -17.94 -41.38
CA GLU A 5 22.46 -17.11 -40.62
C GLU A 5 21.57 -18.04 -39.79
N MET A 6 21.65 -17.92 -38.46
CA MET A 6 20.57 -18.36 -37.58
C MET A 6 20.40 -17.38 -36.40
N SER A 7 19.45 -16.47 -36.59
CA SER A 7 18.34 -16.14 -35.68
C SER A 7 18.60 -15.92 -34.19
N THR A 8 18.69 -14.65 -33.78
CA THR A 8 18.36 -14.17 -32.43
C THR A 8 16.96 -13.51 -32.43
N LYS A 9 15.89 -14.31 -32.28
CA LYS A 9 14.53 -13.79 -32.08
C LYS A 9 13.72 -14.65 -31.11
N LEU A 10 14.03 -14.62 -29.82
CA LEU A 10 13.13 -15.09 -28.75
C LEU A 10 13.55 -14.36 -27.47
N ASP A 11 12.72 -13.43 -26.98
CA ASP A 11 12.65 -12.93 -25.57
C ASP A 11 11.89 -11.60 -25.44
N LYS A 12 11.71 -10.84 -26.52
CA LYS A 12 10.99 -9.55 -26.48
C LYS A 12 9.45 -9.68 -26.37
N ASN A 13 8.88 -10.82 -26.75
CA ASN A 13 7.43 -11.00 -26.93
C ASN A 13 6.65 -11.29 -25.63
N SER A 14 7.26 -11.96 -24.64
CA SER A 14 6.60 -12.33 -23.37
C SER A 14 6.43 -11.14 -22.43
N ASN A 15 7.42 -10.24 -22.40
CA ASN A 15 7.38 -9.03 -21.57
C ASN A 15 6.39 -7.99 -22.14
N LEU A 16 6.36 -7.82 -23.47
CA LEU A 16 5.41 -6.92 -24.12
C LEU A 16 3.95 -7.37 -23.94
N LYS A 17 3.67 -8.68 -23.96
CA LYS A 17 2.35 -9.25 -23.65
C LYS A 17 1.93 -9.04 -22.18
N LYS A 18 2.86 -9.14 -21.22
CA LYS A 18 2.57 -8.82 -19.80
C LYS A 18 2.29 -7.34 -19.60
N VAL A 19 3.07 -6.45 -20.22
CA VAL A 19 2.90 -5.00 -20.12
C VAL A 19 1.58 -4.55 -20.76
N THR A 20 1.24 -5.04 -21.95
CA THR A 20 -0.02 -4.72 -22.63
C THR A 20 -1.25 -5.24 -21.89
N LYS A 21 -1.19 -6.45 -21.31
CA LYS A 21 -2.27 -6.99 -20.47
C LYS A 21 -2.50 -6.15 -19.21
N ARG A 22 -1.42 -5.65 -18.58
CA ARG A 22 -1.50 -4.73 -17.43
C ARG A 22 -2.10 -3.38 -17.81
N LYS A 23 -1.72 -2.81 -18.96
CA LYS A 23 -2.29 -1.55 -19.48
C LYS A 23 -3.79 -1.66 -19.78
N LYS A 24 -4.23 -2.76 -20.43
CA LYS A 24 -5.66 -2.97 -20.71
C LYS A 24 -6.49 -3.16 -19.43
N ALA A 25 -5.94 -3.86 -18.44
CA ALA A 25 -6.56 -4.01 -17.13
C ALA A 25 -6.62 -2.69 -16.34
N TYR A 26 -5.67 -1.78 -16.59
CA TYR A 26 -5.62 -0.46 -15.95
C TYR A 26 -6.69 0.49 -16.50
N ALA A 27 -6.83 0.58 -17.82
CA ALA A 27 -7.88 1.37 -18.46
C ALA A 27 -9.30 0.92 -18.04
N SER A 28 -9.54 -0.40 -18.05
CA SER A 28 -10.79 -0.99 -17.56
C SER A 28 -11.06 -0.66 -16.08
N ARG A 29 -10.00 -0.60 -15.25
CA ARG A 29 -10.13 -0.24 -13.83
C ARG A 29 -10.63 1.20 -13.68
N ILE A 30 -10.05 2.14 -14.41
CA ILE A 30 -10.42 3.56 -14.36
C ILE A 30 -11.88 3.74 -14.74
N GLU A 31 -12.33 3.08 -15.81
CA GLU A 31 -13.73 3.11 -16.24
C GLU A 31 -14.68 2.55 -15.17
N GLU A 32 -14.33 1.41 -14.56
CA GLU A 32 -15.11 0.83 -13.46
C GLU A 32 -15.20 1.77 -12.26
N VAL A 33 -14.09 2.41 -11.88
CA VAL A 33 -14.03 3.35 -10.76
C VAL A 33 -14.88 4.58 -11.04
N ALA A 34 -14.74 5.14 -12.25
CA ALA A 34 -15.54 6.27 -12.69
C ALA A 34 -17.04 5.94 -12.67
N ALA A 35 -17.43 4.77 -13.20
CA ALA A 35 -18.81 4.31 -13.14
C ALA A 35 -19.32 4.12 -11.70
N MET A 36 -18.48 3.59 -10.80
CA MET A 36 -18.83 3.48 -9.38
C MET A 36 -19.05 4.84 -8.72
N ARG A 37 -18.22 5.84 -9.04
CA ARG A 37 -18.38 7.20 -8.51
C ARG A 37 -19.61 7.91 -9.04
N ILE A 38 -19.99 7.66 -10.30
CA ILE A 38 -21.25 8.17 -10.85
C ILE A 38 -22.45 7.51 -10.15
N LYS A 39 -22.37 6.20 -9.92
CA LYS A 39 -23.45 5.44 -9.25
C LYS A 39 -23.57 5.75 -7.76
N PHE A 40 -22.46 6.06 -7.10
CA PHE A 40 -22.39 6.35 -5.67
C PHE A 40 -21.56 7.63 -5.43
N PRO A 41 -22.15 8.82 -5.68
CA PRO A 41 -21.40 10.08 -5.62
C PRO A 41 -20.89 10.41 -4.22
N THR A 42 -21.61 10.00 -3.18
CA THR A 42 -21.27 10.23 -1.77
C THR A 42 -20.34 9.17 -1.18
N LYS A 43 -19.77 8.29 -2.01
CA LYS A 43 -18.88 7.22 -1.56
C LYS A 43 -17.54 7.25 -2.26
N VAL A 44 -16.50 7.05 -1.47
CA VAL A 44 -15.12 6.97 -1.92
C VAL A 44 -14.72 5.50 -2.11
N PRO A 45 -14.23 5.11 -3.30
CA PRO A 45 -13.69 3.77 -3.53
C PRO A 45 -12.29 3.65 -2.90
N THR A 46 -12.18 2.78 -1.90
CA THR A 46 -10.95 2.58 -1.12
C THR A 46 -10.50 1.13 -1.19
N ILE A 47 -9.22 0.92 -1.48
CA ILE A 47 -8.55 -0.38 -1.43
C ILE A 47 -7.73 -0.46 -0.15
N VAL A 48 -7.94 -1.50 0.65
CA VAL A 48 -7.17 -1.79 1.86
C VAL A 48 -6.36 -3.07 1.67
N LYS A 49 -5.03 -2.95 1.72
CA LYS A 49 -4.09 -4.07 1.55
C LYS A 49 -3.27 -4.30 2.82
N ARG A 50 -2.81 -5.54 3.00
CA ARG A 50 -1.83 -5.86 4.04
C ARG A 50 -0.46 -5.36 3.61
N PHE A 51 0.31 -4.79 4.52
CA PHE A 51 1.69 -4.46 4.25
C PHE A 51 2.52 -5.72 4.01
N HIS A 52 3.48 -5.68 3.10
CA HIS A 52 4.20 -6.89 2.69
C HIS A 52 5.09 -7.50 3.80
N LYS A 53 5.57 -6.71 4.76
CA LYS A 53 6.29 -7.19 5.95
C LYS A 53 5.39 -7.54 7.13
N GLU A 54 4.08 -7.28 7.03
CA GLU A 54 3.16 -7.55 8.12
C GLU A 54 2.95 -9.06 8.26
N ALA A 55 3.28 -9.64 9.42
CA ALA A 55 3.11 -11.08 9.71
C ALA A 55 2.06 -11.35 10.80
N SER A 56 1.82 -10.40 11.71
CA SER A 56 1.06 -10.59 12.95
C SER A 56 -0.46 -10.40 12.79
N LEU A 57 -0.89 -9.50 11.90
CA LEU A 57 -2.30 -9.17 11.70
C LEU A 57 -3.00 -10.17 10.76
N PRO A 58 -4.27 -10.51 11.04
CA PRO A 58 -5.07 -11.37 10.17
C PRO A 58 -5.37 -10.70 8.82
N LEU A 59 -5.69 -11.54 7.83
CA LEU A 59 -6.08 -11.06 6.50
C LEU A 59 -7.52 -10.53 6.51
N LEU A 60 -7.75 -9.45 5.77
CA LEU A 60 -9.09 -8.98 5.46
C LEU A 60 -9.74 -9.88 4.39
N GLU A 61 -10.97 -10.32 4.66
CA GLU A 61 -11.78 -11.04 3.67
C GLU A 61 -12.10 -10.17 2.44
N LYS A 62 -12.36 -8.87 2.67
CA LYS A 62 -12.68 -7.89 1.63
C LYS A 62 -11.64 -6.78 1.63
N VAL A 63 -11.02 -6.56 0.47
CA VAL A 63 -9.98 -5.53 0.27
C VAL A 63 -10.52 -4.27 -0.41
N LYS A 64 -11.68 -4.33 -1.07
CA LYS A 64 -12.31 -3.17 -1.71
C LYS A 64 -13.49 -2.69 -0.87
N PHE A 65 -13.55 -1.39 -0.63
CA PHE A 65 -14.55 -0.73 0.20
C PHE A 65 -15.13 0.47 -0.56
N LEU A 66 -16.43 0.70 -0.39
CA LEU A 66 -17.04 2.00 -0.69
C LEU A 66 -17.38 2.65 0.64
N VAL A 67 -16.65 3.71 0.98
CA VAL A 67 -16.77 4.38 2.28
C VAL A 67 -17.48 5.72 2.09
N PRO A 68 -18.46 6.08 2.94
CA PRO A 68 -19.07 7.40 2.90
C PRO A 68 -18.03 8.52 3.08
N GLU A 69 -18.19 9.61 2.35
CA GLU A 69 -17.22 10.71 2.28
C GLU A 69 -17.05 11.44 3.62
N GLU A 70 -18.11 11.50 4.43
CA GLU A 70 -18.16 12.09 5.78
C GLU A 70 -17.48 11.22 6.85
N THR A 71 -17.11 9.98 6.53
CA THR A 71 -16.48 9.06 7.48
C THR A 71 -15.08 9.58 7.83
N THR A 72 -14.82 9.77 9.12
CA THR A 72 -13.49 10.16 9.58
C THR A 72 -12.50 9.00 9.50
N MET A 73 -11.22 9.31 9.40
CA MET A 73 -10.20 8.27 9.41
C MET A 73 -10.19 7.45 10.71
N SER A 74 -10.50 8.07 11.86
CA SER A 74 -10.67 7.36 13.13
C SER A 74 -11.81 6.33 13.10
N GLN A 75 -12.96 6.70 12.54
CA GLN A 75 -14.09 5.79 12.34
C GLN A 75 -13.72 4.66 11.37
N PHE A 76 -13.01 4.97 10.30
CA PHE A 76 -12.56 3.97 9.35
C PHE A 76 -11.62 2.94 9.98
N VAL A 77 -10.67 3.36 10.82
CA VAL A 77 -9.81 2.47 11.61
C VAL A 77 -10.66 1.53 12.48
N ALA A 78 -11.69 2.06 13.17
CA ALA A 78 -12.58 1.25 13.99
C ALA A 78 -13.36 0.22 13.16
N ILE A 79 -13.82 0.58 11.96
CA ILE A 79 -14.50 -0.34 11.03
C ILE A 79 -13.57 -1.47 10.60
N ILE A 80 -12.33 -1.14 10.20
CA ILE A 80 -11.34 -2.14 9.76
C ILE A 80 -10.98 -3.06 10.93
N ARG A 81 -10.76 -2.51 12.13
CA ARG A 81 -10.52 -3.28 13.36
C ARG A 81 -11.63 -4.29 13.64
N LYS A 82 -12.89 -3.85 13.53
CA LYS A 82 -14.06 -4.71 13.72
C LYS A 82 -14.14 -5.81 12.67
N ARG A 83 -13.86 -5.51 11.39
CA ARG A 83 -13.88 -6.51 10.31
C ARG A 83 -12.77 -7.54 10.42
N MET A 84 -11.61 -7.17 10.97
CA MET A 84 -10.52 -8.10 11.26
C MET A 84 -10.72 -8.87 12.57
N ASN A 85 -11.75 -8.53 13.35
CA ASN A 85 -12.01 -9.10 14.68
C ASN A 85 -10.79 -8.98 15.63
N LEU A 86 -10.09 -7.85 15.58
CA LEU A 86 -8.88 -7.62 16.37
C LEU A 86 -9.21 -7.45 17.86
N ARG A 87 -8.33 -7.99 18.70
CA ARG A 87 -8.42 -7.82 20.15
C ARG A 87 -8.13 -6.37 20.57
N PRO A 88 -8.63 -5.90 21.74
CA PRO A 88 -8.35 -4.56 22.26
C PRO A 88 -6.86 -4.23 22.41
N ASN A 89 -6.03 -5.24 22.69
CA ASN A 89 -4.58 -5.11 22.87
C ASN A 89 -3.77 -5.12 21.57
N GLN A 90 -4.37 -5.48 20.43
CA GLN A 90 -3.68 -5.47 19.14
C GLN A 90 -3.80 -4.09 18.51
N ALA A 91 -2.66 -3.41 18.35
CA ALA A 91 -2.57 -2.15 17.64
C ALA A 91 -2.56 -2.38 16.12
N ILE A 92 -3.31 -1.55 15.41
CA ILE A 92 -3.34 -1.50 13.94
C ILE A 92 -3.08 -0.06 13.50
N TYR A 93 -2.21 0.07 12.52
CA TYR A 93 -1.89 1.32 11.86
C TYR A 93 -2.23 1.20 10.40
N LEU A 94 -2.69 2.30 9.84
CA LEU A 94 -3.05 2.41 8.44
C LEU A 94 -2.23 3.53 7.80
N LEU A 95 -1.69 3.26 6.61
CA LEU A 95 -0.94 4.22 5.79
C LEU A 95 -1.73 4.53 4.51
N VAL A 96 -1.70 5.78 4.07
CA VAL A 96 -2.17 6.16 2.72
C VAL A 96 -1.01 6.07 1.74
N ASN A 97 -1.25 5.48 0.57
CA ASN A 97 -0.29 5.33 -0.53
C ASN A 97 1.06 4.77 -0.07
N ASN A 98 1.05 3.90 0.96
CA ASN A 98 2.21 3.26 1.56
C ASN A 98 3.28 4.24 2.11
N ARG A 99 2.95 5.52 2.34
CA ARG A 99 3.93 6.54 2.74
C ARG A 99 3.46 7.42 3.88
N SER A 100 2.24 7.93 3.82
CA SER A 100 1.76 8.90 4.80
C SER A 100 1.01 8.20 5.92
N MET A 101 1.38 8.46 7.18
CA MET A 101 0.53 8.08 8.30
C MET A 101 -0.78 8.87 8.22
N MET A 102 -1.90 8.23 8.50
CA MET A 102 -3.19 8.90 8.41
C MET A 102 -3.43 9.87 9.56
N ASN A 103 -3.83 11.09 9.21
CA ASN A 103 -4.43 12.01 10.15
C ASN A 103 -5.82 11.50 10.53
N LEU A 104 -5.99 11.08 11.78
CA LEU A 104 -7.22 10.46 12.28
C LEU A 104 -8.41 11.42 12.34
N SER A 105 -8.15 12.74 12.34
CA SER A 105 -9.18 13.78 12.42
C SER A 105 -9.78 14.15 11.06
N MET A 106 -9.08 13.85 9.96
CA MET A 106 -9.57 14.16 8.62
C MET A 106 -10.66 13.19 8.18
N THR A 107 -11.52 13.67 7.29
CA THR A 107 -12.51 12.86 6.58
C THR A 107 -11.86 12.10 5.44
N ILE A 108 -12.47 10.97 5.05
CA ILE A 108 -12.03 10.21 3.88
C ILE A 108 -12.11 11.04 2.59
N ALA A 109 -13.07 11.98 2.51
CA ALA A 109 -13.17 12.91 1.39
C ALA A 109 -11.89 13.76 1.23
N GLU A 110 -11.43 14.37 2.32
CA GLU A 110 -10.23 15.21 2.31
C GLU A 110 -8.99 14.39 1.96
N VAL A 111 -8.82 13.23 2.60
CA VAL A 111 -7.72 12.31 2.31
C VAL A 111 -7.74 11.85 0.85
N TYR A 112 -8.92 11.56 0.29
CA TYR A 112 -9.06 11.18 -1.11
C TYR A 112 -8.69 12.31 -2.06
N ASN A 113 -9.07 13.55 -1.78
CA ASN A 113 -8.72 14.67 -2.65
C ASN A 113 -7.21 14.92 -2.71
N GLU A 114 -6.52 14.72 -1.59
CA GLU A 114 -5.06 14.91 -1.48
C GLU A 114 -4.24 13.70 -1.98
N HIS A 115 -4.76 12.49 -1.77
CA HIS A 115 -3.98 11.25 -1.93
C HIS A 115 -4.62 10.21 -2.86
N LYS A 116 -5.62 10.56 -3.67
CA LYS A 116 -6.13 9.63 -4.70
C LYS A 116 -5.00 9.20 -5.66
N ASP A 117 -5.03 7.93 -6.05
CA ASP A 117 -4.14 7.40 -7.07
C ASP A 117 -4.70 7.69 -8.47
N GLU A 118 -3.88 7.50 -9.51
CA GLU A 118 -4.24 7.69 -10.91
C GLU A 118 -5.37 6.74 -11.36
N ASP A 119 -5.57 5.63 -10.67
CA ASP A 119 -6.68 4.70 -10.90
C ASP A 119 -8.03 5.20 -10.34
N GLY A 120 -8.03 6.34 -9.65
CA GLY A 120 -9.21 6.95 -9.05
C GLY A 120 -9.64 6.31 -7.72
N MET A 121 -8.85 5.40 -7.14
CA MET A 121 -9.09 4.82 -5.82
C MET A 121 -8.15 5.37 -4.76
N LEU A 122 -8.57 5.27 -3.50
CA LEU A 122 -7.69 5.50 -2.36
C LEU A 122 -6.98 4.20 -1.99
N HIS A 123 -5.64 4.20 -1.95
CA HIS A 123 -4.87 3.02 -1.53
C HIS A 123 -4.45 3.17 -0.07
N VAL A 124 -4.94 2.26 0.75
CA VAL A 124 -4.64 2.18 2.17
C VAL A 124 -3.93 0.86 2.43
N THR A 125 -2.89 0.90 3.26
CA THR A 125 -2.17 -0.29 3.68
C THR A 125 -2.17 -0.40 5.19
N TYR A 126 -2.45 -1.58 5.73
CA TYR A 126 -2.44 -1.83 7.17
C TYR A 126 -1.22 -2.62 7.63
N ALA A 127 -0.74 -2.29 8.81
CA ALA A 127 0.35 -2.97 9.50
C ALA A 127 0.22 -2.82 11.04
N SER A 128 0.94 -3.67 11.75
CA SER A 128 1.14 -3.67 13.20
C SER A 128 2.25 -2.70 13.58
N GLN A 129 2.30 -2.32 14.86
CA GLN A 129 3.32 -1.41 15.41
C GLN A 129 4.76 -1.87 15.12
N GLU A 130 4.99 -3.18 15.22
CA GLU A 130 6.31 -3.81 15.10
C GLU A 130 6.95 -3.57 13.72
N VAL A 131 6.11 -3.47 12.68
CA VAL A 131 6.56 -3.21 11.31
C VAL A 131 7.04 -1.77 11.11
N PHE A 132 6.50 -0.80 11.86
CA PHE A 132 6.92 0.60 11.78
C PHE A 132 8.21 0.88 12.57
N GLY A 133 8.45 0.14 13.65
CA GLY A 133 9.67 0.26 14.47
C GLY A 133 10.88 -0.46 13.87
N SER A 134 10.65 -1.39 12.94
CA SER A 134 11.67 -2.04 12.13
C SER A 134 12.20 -1.08 11.07
N SER A 135 12.81 0.00 11.53
CA SER A 135 13.67 0.85 10.70
C SER A 135 14.57 -0.09 9.92
N ASP A 136 14.65 0.12 8.61
CA ASP A 136 15.66 -0.51 7.78
C ASP A 136 17.04 -0.13 8.35
N ASP A 137 17.56 -0.95 9.27
CA ASP A 137 18.89 -0.79 9.88
C ASP A 137 19.95 -1.32 8.90
N SER A 138 19.83 -0.92 7.65
CA SER A 138 20.85 -1.04 6.62
C SER A 138 21.85 0.12 6.71
N ARG A 139 21.85 0.88 7.81
CA ARG A 139 22.98 1.77 8.12
C ARG A 139 24.14 0.89 8.56
N PRO A 140 25.30 0.95 7.87
CA PRO A 140 26.49 0.24 8.31
C PRO A 140 26.83 0.70 9.72
N VAL A 141 26.92 -0.25 10.65
CA VAL A 141 27.51 -0.06 11.99
C VAL A 141 28.99 0.28 11.83
N MET A 142 29.30 1.54 11.54
CA MET A 142 30.68 2.05 11.34
C MET A 142 31.05 3.16 12.33
N TRP A 143 30.59 3.10 13.58
CA TRP A 143 31.29 3.74 14.70
C TRP A 143 30.84 3.19 16.09
N ARG A 144 31.22 1.97 16.40
CA ARG A 144 31.52 1.54 17.78
C ARG A 144 32.84 0.79 17.61
N THR A 145 33.99 1.38 17.86
CA THR A 145 34.53 1.70 19.19
C THR A 145 35.69 2.68 19.03
N ASN A 146 35.83 3.61 19.98
CA ASN A 146 37.08 3.92 20.68
C ASN A 146 36.78 5.07 21.66
N TYR A 147 36.04 4.74 22.71
CA TYR A 147 35.98 5.54 23.93
C TYR A 147 36.07 4.58 25.12
N ASP A 148 37.10 3.73 25.08
CA ASP A 148 37.61 2.99 26.22
C ASP A 148 39.13 2.95 26.04
N SER A 149 39.86 3.26 27.12
CA SER A 149 41.33 3.38 27.23
C SER A 149 41.98 4.72 26.87
N VAL A 150 41.79 5.73 27.72
CA VAL A 150 42.89 6.39 28.46
C VAL A 150 42.31 7.28 29.58
N ALA A 151 41.90 6.62 30.66
CA ALA A 151 42.04 7.16 32.01
C ALA A 151 43.05 6.23 32.71
N ASP A 152 43.97 6.81 33.46
CA ASP A 152 45.14 6.19 34.11
C ASP A 152 46.40 6.05 33.23
N ASN A 153 47.17 7.14 33.08
CA ASN A 153 48.37 7.42 33.88
C ASN A 153 49.05 8.73 33.41
#